data_AF-A0A372JHT8-F1
#
_entry.id   AF-A0A372JHT8-F1
#
_cell.length_a   1.000
_cell.length_b   1.000
_cell.length_c   1.000
_cell.angle_alpha   90.00
_cell.angle_beta   90.00
_cell.angle_gamma   90.00
#
_symmetry.space_group_name_H-M   'P 1'
#
loop_
_entity.id
_entity.type
_entity.pdbx_description
1 polymer ?
#
loop_
_entity_poly.entity_id
_entity_poly.type
_entity_poly.pdbx_seq_one_letter_code
_entity_poly.pdbx_strand_id
1 'polypeptide(L)'
;ELPGERARADDLDRRLAAAQRRDHLDGLIERAEDAHRAAVDTAQNARDRHQDLQQARLAGMAAVLAAELLPGEPCRVCGATEHPAPAAASADIPDEDAVERAREEFEAAQHRREQAARYLDGLRVERDAKLEIAGEEPAADIAAERDAALVRVAELDSAAAEVDRLDAELRRAEAEGEEKRAEAERVAASLQSSDAHDAALADEHARHSADLAAACGDDPSLEARVDRLDRE
;
A
#
# COMPACT_ATOMS: atom_id res chain seq x y z
N GLU A 1 -15.42 -10.54 -5.27
CA GLU A 1 -14.56 -11.44 -6.06
C GLU A 1 -13.11 -11.22 -5.66
N LEU A 2 -12.23 -12.22 -5.78
CA LEU A 2 -10.85 -12.15 -5.29
C LEU A 2 -10.05 -10.93 -5.80
N PRO A 3 -10.08 -10.55 -7.09
CA PRO A 3 -9.42 -9.32 -7.55
C PRO A 3 -9.94 -8.05 -6.88
N GLY A 4 -11.25 -7.99 -6.60
CA GLY A 4 -11.88 -6.86 -5.93
C GLY A 4 -11.46 -6.73 -4.47
N GLU A 5 -11.40 -7.85 -3.73
CA GLU A 5 -10.95 -7.83 -2.32
C GLU A 5 -9.45 -7.48 -2.21
N ARG A 6 -8.61 -7.95 -3.15
CA ARG A 6 -7.20 -7.54 -3.21
C ARG A 6 -7.05 -6.04 -3.47
N ALA A 7 -7.78 -5.51 -4.44
CA ALA A 7 -7.77 -4.07 -4.74
C ALA A 7 -8.26 -3.23 -3.54
N ARG A 8 -9.25 -3.74 -2.79
CA ARG A 8 -9.71 -3.11 -1.54
C ARG A 8 -8.62 -3.13 -0.46
N ALA A 9 -7.94 -4.26 -0.26
CA ALA A 9 -6.84 -4.34 0.70
C ALA A 9 -5.69 -3.38 0.36
N ASP A 10 -5.30 -3.31 -0.92
CA ASP A 10 -4.26 -2.39 -1.41
C ASP A 10 -4.65 -0.92 -1.20
N ASP A 11 -5.93 -0.58 -1.39
CA ASP A 11 -6.44 0.77 -1.13
C ASP A 11 -6.41 1.11 0.36
N LEU A 12 -6.85 0.18 1.21
CA LEU A 12 -6.82 0.34 2.67
C LEU A 12 -5.38 0.48 3.19
N ASP A 13 -4.40 -0.23 2.61
CA ASP A 13 -2.98 -0.05 2.94
C ASP A 13 -2.49 1.37 2.62
N ARG A 14 -2.86 1.91 1.45
CA ARG A 14 -2.52 3.31 1.09
C ARG A 14 -3.18 4.31 2.04
N ARG A 15 -4.46 4.12 2.35
CA ARG A 15 -5.22 4.97 3.28
C ARG A 15 -4.64 4.91 4.69
N LEU A 16 -4.27 3.72 5.16
CA LEU A 16 -3.66 3.52 6.48
C LEU A 16 -2.31 4.25 6.58
N ALA A 17 -1.45 4.10 5.59
CA ALA A 17 -0.17 4.82 5.56
C ALA A 17 -0.35 6.34 5.57
N ALA A 18 -1.36 6.85 4.85
CA ALA A 18 -1.70 8.27 4.87
C ALA A 18 -2.24 8.70 6.25
N ALA A 19 -3.11 7.91 6.88
CA ALA A 19 -3.67 8.22 8.20
C ALA A 19 -2.59 8.27 9.29
N GLN A 20 -1.69 7.29 9.32
CA GLN A 20 -0.56 7.29 10.25
C GLN A 20 0.36 8.49 10.06
N ARG A 21 0.59 8.90 8.80
CA ARG A 21 1.38 10.10 8.49
C ARG A 21 0.67 11.38 8.93
N ARG A 22 -0.65 11.49 8.71
CA ARG A 22 -1.49 12.60 9.20
C ARG A 22 -1.36 12.73 10.72
N ASP A 23 -1.57 11.64 11.46
CA ASP A 23 -1.54 11.65 12.93
C ASP A 23 -0.14 12.06 13.45
N HIS A 24 0.93 11.63 12.77
CA HIS A 24 2.29 12.06 13.09
C HIS A 24 2.51 13.56 12.80
N LEU A 25 1.98 14.07 11.69
CA LEU A 25 2.06 15.48 11.30
C LEU A 25 1.30 16.37 12.28
N ASP A 26 0.15 15.93 12.81
CA ASP A 26 -0.59 16.71 13.80
C ASP A 26 0.27 16.97 15.05
N GLY A 27 0.98 15.95 15.55
CA GLY A 27 1.91 16.14 16.67
C GLY A 27 3.14 17.00 16.31
N LEU A 28 3.56 17.05 15.04
CA LEU A 28 4.61 17.98 14.58
C LEU A 28 4.10 19.42 14.47
N ILE A 29 2.87 19.60 14.01
CA ILE A 29 2.20 20.89 13.88
C ILE A 29 2.07 21.52 15.26
N GLU A 30 1.62 20.80 16.28
CA GLU A 30 1.52 21.32 17.66
C GLU A 30 2.87 21.89 18.14
N ARG A 31 3.96 21.14 17.96
CA ARG A 31 5.32 21.60 18.32
C ARG A 31 5.77 22.80 17.49
N ALA A 32 5.45 22.82 16.20
CA ALA A 32 5.78 23.92 15.30
C ALA A 32 4.98 25.19 15.62
N GLU A 33 3.73 25.06 16.07
CA GLU A 33 2.89 26.17 16.53
C GLU A 33 3.43 26.78 17.83
N ASP A 34 3.90 25.96 18.77
CA ASP A 34 4.60 26.43 19.97
C ASP A 34 5.89 27.19 19.61
N ALA A 35 6.71 26.60 18.73
CA ALA A 35 7.96 27.22 18.28
C ALA A 35 7.72 28.54 17.53
N HIS A 36 6.70 28.58 16.67
CA HIS A 36 6.30 29.80 15.96
C HIS A 36 5.81 30.88 16.94
N ARG A 37 4.99 30.54 17.93
CA ARG A 37 4.56 31.48 18.98
C ARG A 37 5.75 32.07 19.74
N ALA A 38 6.68 31.23 20.20
CA ALA A 38 7.88 31.70 20.87
C ALA A 38 8.76 32.61 19.99
N ALA A 39 8.86 32.30 18.69
CA ALA A 39 9.59 33.13 17.73
C ALA A 39 8.90 34.47 17.47
N VAL A 40 7.56 34.50 17.45
CA VAL A 40 6.76 35.73 17.38
C VAL A 40 7.03 36.62 18.60
N ASP A 41 6.95 36.07 19.81
CA ASP A 41 7.19 36.82 21.04
C ASP A 41 8.62 37.39 21.09
N THR A 42 9.60 36.57 20.70
CA THR A 42 11.00 37.01 20.62
C THR A 42 11.19 38.15 19.62
N ALA A 43 10.58 38.04 18.44
CA ALA A 43 10.67 39.06 17.40
C ALA A 43 9.96 40.36 17.79
N GLN A 44 8.85 40.28 18.52
CA GLN A 44 8.15 41.44 19.04
C GLN A 44 8.95 42.14 20.15
N ASN A 45 9.50 41.39 21.11
CA ASN A 45 10.35 41.95 22.16
C ASN A 45 11.61 42.63 21.60
N ALA A 46 12.26 42.02 20.61
CA ALA A 46 13.44 42.61 19.96
C ALA A 46 13.07 43.88 19.18
N ARG A 47 11.90 43.89 18.53
CA ARG A 47 11.36 45.07 17.85
C ARG A 47 11.15 46.22 18.82
N ASP A 48 10.47 45.95 19.93
CA ASP A 48 10.13 46.96 20.93
C ASP A 48 11.42 47.55 21.53
N ARG A 49 12.40 46.70 21.89
CA ARG A 49 13.73 47.14 22.35
C ARG A 49 14.45 48.03 21.35
N HIS A 50 14.48 47.64 20.07
CA HIS A 50 15.09 48.46 19.03
C HIS A 50 14.38 49.81 18.87
N GLN A 51 13.05 49.83 18.89
CA GLN A 51 12.26 51.06 18.80
C GLN A 51 12.50 51.98 19.99
N ASP A 52 12.53 51.45 21.21
CA ASP A 52 12.80 52.20 22.43
C ASP A 52 14.19 52.85 22.39
N LEU A 53 15.22 52.10 21.99
CA LEU A 53 16.59 52.61 21.86
C LEU A 53 16.71 53.68 20.77
N GLN A 54 16.08 53.46 19.61
CA GLN A 54 16.04 54.44 18.53
C GLN A 54 15.35 55.74 18.98
N GLN A 55 14.23 55.63 19.70
CA GLN A 55 13.51 56.80 20.22
C GLN A 55 14.32 57.54 21.27
N ALA A 56 14.97 56.84 22.20
CA ALA A 56 15.84 57.44 23.21
C ALA A 56 17.04 58.16 22.57
N ARG A 57 17.65 57.56 21.54
CA ARG A 57 18.73 58.18 20.76
C ARG A 57 18.28 59.49 20.11
N LEU A 58 17.13 59.48 19.44
CA LEU A 58 16.58 60.65 18.76
C LEU A 58 16.21 61.76 19.75
N ALA A 59 15.60 61.40 20.89
CA ALA A 59 15.30 62.35 21.96
C ALA A 59 16.56 62.99 22.57
N GLY A 60 17.65 62.23 22.67
CA GLY A 60 18.95 62.71 23.18
C GLY A 60 19.82 63.43 22.15
N MET A 61 19.47 63.43 20.87
CA MET A 61 20.36 63.88 19.79
C MET A 61 20.77 65.36 19.92
N ALA A 62 19.86 66.21 20.44
CA ALA A 62 20.17 67.62 20.68
C ALA A 62 21.31 67.80 21.69
N ALA A 63 21.37 66.96 22.73
CA ALA A 63 22.43 67.00 23.73
C ALA A 63 23.76 66.44 23.18
N VAL A 64 23.70 65.40 22.35
CA VAL A 64 24.88 64.86 21.65
C VAL A 64 25.50 65.93 20.76
N LEU A 65 24.70 66.62 19.95
CA LEU A 65 25.16 67.71 19.08
C LEU A 65 25.68 68.91 19.88
N ALA A 66 25.03 69.24 21.00
CA ALA A 66 25.46 70.32 21.88
C ALA A 66 26.84 70.05 22.52
N ALA A 67 27.19 68.79 22.78
CA ALA A 67 28.49 68.40 23.33
C ALA A 67 29.66 68.64 22.35
N GLU A 68 29.38 68.77 21.05
CA GLU A 68 30.38 69.06 20.01
C GLU A 68 30.58 70.56 19.75
N LEU A 69 29.84 71.44 20.43
CA LEU A 69 29.94 72.89 20.24
C LEU A 69 31.27 73.44 20.78
N LEU A 70 31.96 74.23 19.95
CA LEU A 70 33.20 74.93 20.31
C LEU A 70 32.94 76.45 20.40
N PRO A 71 33.47 77.15 21.43
CA PRO A 71 33.28 78.59 21.57
C PRO A 71 33.78 79.37 20.34
N GLY A 72 32.92 80.20 19.76
CA GLY A 72 33.26 81.07 18.62
C GLY A 72 33.25 80.38 17.26
N GLU A 73 33.01 79.06 17.18
CA GLU A 73 32.85 78.35 15.91
C GLU A 73 31.37 78.28 15.50
N PRO A 74 31.04 78.37 14.19
CA PRO A 74 29.67 78.25 13.72
C PRO A 74 29.14 76.82 13.89
N CYS A 75 27.99 76.69 14.56
CA CYS A 75 27.30 75.40 14.71
C CYS A 75 26.94 74.78 13.35
N ARG A 76 27.20 73.48 13.18
CA ARG A 76 26.97 72.76 11.92
C ARG A 76 25.49 72.60 11.55
N VAL A 77 24.58 72.77 12.51
CA VAL A 77 23.12 72.62 12.30
C VAL A 77 22.47 73.95 11.91
N CYS A 78 22.78 75.04 12.63
CA CYS A 78 22.09 76.34 12.46
C CYS A 78 23.00 77.50 12.05
N GLY A 79 24.34 77.35 12.12
CA GLY A 79 25.32 78.38 11.75
C GLY A 79 25.64 79.42 12.83
N ALA A 80 24.97 79.41 13.99
CA ALA A 80 25.22 80.36 15.08
C ALA A 80 26.51 80.05 15.85
N THR A 81 27.19 81.10 16.35
CA THR A 81 28.45 80.98 17.12
C THR A 81 28.26 80.98 18.64
N GLU A 82 27.04 81.22 19.13
CA GLU A 82 26.70 81.28 20.57
C GLU A 82 25.44 80.45 20.87
N HIS A 83 25.49 79.67 21.96
CA HIS A 83 24.35 78.86 22.45
C HIS A 83 24.24 79.07 23.98
N PRO A 84 23.40 80.00 24.47
CA PRO A 84 23.37 80.41 25.88
C PRO A 84 22.79 79.35 26.83
N ALA A 85 22.05 78.36 26.31
CA ALA A 85 21.52 77.23 27.07
C ALA A 85 21.59 75.94 26.22
N PRO A 86 22.79 75.34 26.06
CA PRO A 86 22.94 74.10 25.30
C PRO A 86 22.15 72.97 25.97
N ALA A 87 21.66 72.02 25.16
CA ALA A 87 20.98 70.84 25.69
C ALA A 87 21.93 70.01 26.55
N ALA A 88 21.49 69.65 27.76
CA ALA A 88 22.31 68.89 28.70
C ALA A 88 22.33 67.40 28.33
N ALA A 89 23.52 66.79 28.31
CA ALA A 89 23.66 65.35 28.18
C ALA A 89 23.08 64.64 29.43
N SER A 90 22.25 63.62 29.20
CA SER A 90 21.88 62.64 30.23
C SER A 90 22.70 61.36 30.03
N ALA A 91 22.87 60.58 31.10
CA ALA A 91 23.56 59.29 31.04
C ALA A 91 22.74 58.21 30.30
N ASP A 92 21.49 58.49 29.96
CA ASP A 92 20.53 57.52 29.42
C ASP A 92 20.43 57.56 27.88
N ILE A 93 21.27 58.35 27.19
CA ILE A 93 21.27 58.41 25.73
C ILE A 93 22.06 57.20 25.20
N PRO A 94 21.43 56.24 24.51
CA PRO A 94 22.17 55.11 23.95
C PRO A 94 23.18 55.58 22.90
N ASP A 95 24.26 54.83 22.73
CA ASP A 95 25.21 55.03 21.64
C ASP A 95 24.69 54.38 20.33
N GLU A 96 25.34 54.71 19.22
CA GLU A 96 24.97 54.19 17.90
C GLU A 96 25.12 52.66 17.85
N ASP A 97 26.18 52.13 18.47
CA ASP A 97 26.45 50.69 18.52
C ASP A 97 25.35 49.92 19.26
N ALA A 98 24.75 50.47 20.33
CA ALA A 98 23.64 49.85 21.04
C ALA A 98 22.37 49.78 20.18
N VAL A 99 22.10 50.82 19.39
CA VAL A 99 20.97 50.84 18.45
C VAL A 99 21.19 49.82 17.34
N GLU A 100 22.38 49.77 16.74
CA GLU A 100 22.67 48.83 15.65
C GLU A 100 22.63 47.37 16.14
N ARG A 101 23.18 47.05 17.32
CA ARG A 101 23.04 45.70 17.91
C ARG A 101 21.58 45.31 18.11
N ALA A 102 20.75 46.21 18.60
CA ALA A 102 19.32 45.93 18.79
C ALA A 102 18.60 45.74 17.44
N ARG A 103 19.03 46.45 16.40
CA ARG A 103 18.55 46.26 15.04
C ARG A 103 18.92 44.87 14.50
N GLU A 104 20.18 44.46 14.65
CA GLU A 104 20.65 43.12 14.23
C GLU A 104 19.91 42.00 14.99
N GLU A 105 19.69 42.16 16.30
CA GLU A 105 18.91 41.22 17.12
C GLU A 105 17.46 41.11 16.62
N PHE A 106 16.83 42.25 16.30
CA PHE A 106 15.49 42.31 15.72
C PHE A 106 15.44 41.62 14.35
N GLU A 107 16.35 41.92 13.44
CA GLU A 107 16.40 41.31 12.10
C GLU A 107 16.60 39.79 12.20
N ALA A 108 17.49 39.32 13.07
CA ALA A 108 17.70 37.90 13.32
C ALA A 108 16.45 37.22 13.92
N ALA A 109 15.76 37.88 14.86
CA ALA A 109 14.53 37.36 15.44
C ALA A 109 13.38 37.30 14.41
N GLN A 110 13.24 38.31 13.55
CA GLN A 110 12.28 38.30 12.44
C GLN A 110 12.57 37.16 11.47
N HIS A 111 13.83 36.93 11.11
CA HIS A 111 14.19 35.83 10.23
C HIS A 111 13.80 34.46 10.83
N ARG A 112 14.07 34.24 12.12
CA ARG A 112 13.65 33.01 12.81
C ARG A 112 12.13 32.84 12.84
N ARG A 113 11.39 33.92 13.08
CA ARG A 113 9.91 33.91 13.02
C ARG A 113 9.42 33.50 11.63
N GLU A 114 9.97 34.07 10.57
CA GLU A 114 9.60 33.71 9.19
C GLU A 114 9.92 32.25 8.86
N GLN A 115 11.08 31.74 9.29
CA GLN A 115 11.43 30.34 9.10
C GLN A 115 10.47 29.41 9.83
N ALA A 116 10.12 29.71 11.08
CA ALA A 116 9.15 28.94 11.86
C ALA A 116 7.75 28.95 11.21
N ALA A 117 7.32 30.09 10.67
CA ALA A 117 6.05 30.21 9.96
C ALA A 117 6.03 29.35 8.68
N ARG A 118 7.08 29.44 7.84
CA ARG A 118 7.19 28.62 6.62
C ARG A 118 7.21 27.13 6.91
N TYR A 119 7.91 26.73 7.98
CA TYR A 119 7.94 25.33 8.41
C TYR A 119 6.55 24.83 8.84
N LEU A 120 5.85 25.62 9.67
CA LEU A 120 4.49 25.31 10.09
C LEU A 120 3.51 25.20 8.90
N ASP A 121 3.56 26.14 7.96
CA ASP A 121 2.72 26.11 6.77
C ASP A 121 3.02 24.88 5.90
N GLY A 122 4.30 24.52 5.74
CA GLY A 122 4.69 23.31 5.03
C GLY A 122 4.11 22.03 5.67
N LEU A 123 4.15 21.93 6.99
CA LEU A 123 3.54 20.80 7.71
C LEU A 123 2.02 20.75 7.54
N ARG A 124 1.33 21.90 7.59
CA ARG A 124 -0.12 21.98 7.40
C ARG A 124 -0.53 21.53 5.99
N VAL A 125 0.18 22.01 4.97
CA VAL A 125 -0.06 21.58 3.57
C VAL A 125 0.15 20.08 3.42
N GLU A 126 1.21 19.53 4.01
CA GLU A 126 1.43 18.07 3.97
C GLU A 126 0.30 17.32 4.70
N ARG A 127 -0.14 17.81 5.86
CA ARG A 127 -1.22 17.19 6.64
C ARG A 127 -2.54 17.19 5.88
N ASP A 128 -2.89 18.30 5.23
CA ASP A 128 -4.11 18.40 4.42
C ASP A 128 -4.08 17.42 3.24
N ALA A 129 -2.94 17.27 2.57
CA ALA A 129 -2.78 16.27 1.50
C ALA A 129 -2.92 14.82 2.02
N LYS A 130 -2.48 14.52 3.25
CA LYS A 130 -2.69 13.20 3.87
C LYS A 130 -4.13 12.99 4.32
N LEU A 131 -4.79 14.04 4.80
CA LEU A 131 -6.20 14.02 5.16
C LEU A 131 -7.09 13.72 3.94
N GLU A 132 -6.78 14.29 2.77
CA GLU A 132 -7.53 14.02 1.53
C GLU A 132 -7.46 12.54 1.12
N ILE A 133 -6.31 11.89 1.33
CA ILE A 133 -6.12 10.46 1.01
C ILE A 133 -6.77 9.55 2.06
N ALA A 134 -6.52 9.82 3.34
CA ALA A 134 -6.97 8.96 4.44
C ALA A 134 -8.46 9.12 4.77
N GLY A 135 -9.00 10.32 4.56
CA GLY A 135 -10.23 10.78 5.20
C GLY A 135 -9.99 11.18 6.66
N GLU A 136 -11.07 11.43 7.40
CA GLU A 136 -11.05 11.75 8.84
C GLU A 136 -10.98 10.52 9.73
N GLU A 137 -11.09 9.33 9.15
CA GLU A 137 -11.16 8.08 9.88
C GLU A 137 -9.87 7.82 10.70
N PRO A 138 -9.98 7.30 11.93
CA PRO A 138 -8.82 6.92 12.73
C PRO A 138 -7.98 5.83 12.06
N ALA A 139 -6.65 5.93 12.17
CA ALA A 139 -5.76 4.93 11.60
C ALA A 139 -6.02 3.50 12.13
N ALA A 140 -6.50 3.38 13.38
CA ALA A 140 -6.83 2.10 13.99
C ALA A 140 -8.04 1.42 13.31
N ASP A 141 -9.04 2.18 12.91
CA ASP A 141 -10.25 1.65 12.27
C ASP A 141 -9.94 1.20 10.84
N ILE A 142 -9.20 2.02 10.09
CA ILE A 142 -8.69 1.65 8.75
C ILE A 142 -7.82 0.38 8.84
N ALA A 143 -6.98 0.27 9.86
CA ALA A 143 -6.15 -0.93 10.07
C ALA A 143 -7.00 -2.18 10.34
N ALA A 144 -8.05 -2.07 11.15
CA ALA A 144 -8.97 -3.17 11.42
C ALA A 144 -9.71 -3.60 10.15
N GLU A 145 -10.16 -2.65 9.32
CA GLU A 145 -10.77 -2.96 8.03
C GLU A 145 -9.79 -3.63 7.07
N ARG A 146 -8.54 -3.14 7.02
CA ARG A 146 -7.47 -3.71 6.19
C ARG A 146 -7.21 -5.15 6.58
N ASP A 147 -7.06 -5.43 7.87
CA ASP A 147 -6.82 -6.77 8.38
C ASP A 147 -7.99 -7.72 8.05
N ALA A 148 -9.23 -7.25 8.18
CA ALA A 148 -10.41 -8.02 7.78
C ALA A 148 -10.43 -8.31 6.26
N ALA A 149 -10.06 -7.34 5.42
CA ALA A 149 -9.95 -7.53 3.97
C ALA A 149 -8.86 -8.56 3.62
N LEU A 150 -7.71 -8.53 4.29
CA LEU A 150 -6.64 -9.52 4.09
C LEU A 150 -7.05 -10.94 4.48
N VAL A 151 -7.78 -11.09 5.60
CA VAL A 151 -8.37 -12.39 5.97
C VAL A 151 -9.30 -12.88 4.86
N ARG A 152 -10.15 -12.01 4.32
CA ARG A 152 -11.07 -12.37 3.23
C ARG A 152 -10.34 -12.77 1.94
N VAL A 153 -9.25 -12.09 1.59
CA VAL A 153 -8.39 -12.47 0.47
C VAL A 153 -7.82 -13.87 0.68
N ALA A 154 -7.28 -14.17 1.86
CA ALA A 154 -6.71 -15.48 2.17
C ALA A 154 -7.76 -16.61 2.10
N GLU A 155 -8.98 -16.37 2.58
CA GLU A 155 -10.09 -17.32 2.45
C GLU A 155 -10.46 -17.58 0.99
N LEU A 156 -10.56 -16.53 0.18
CA LEU A 156 -10.90 -16.65 -1.24
C LEU A 156 -9.80 -17.35 -2.04
N ASP A 157 -8.52 -17.10 -1.70
CA ASP A 157 -7.39 -17.83 -2.28
C ASP A 157 -7.45 -19.33 -1.94
N SER A 158 -7.72 -19.67 -0.68
CA SER A 158 -7.87 -21.06 -0.27
C SER A 158 -9.04 -21.75 -0.97
N ALA A 159 -10.17 -21.04 -1.13
CA ALA A 159 -11.33 -21.57 -1.84
C ALA A 159 -11.05 -21.76 -3.34
N ALA A 160 -10.32 -20.84 -3.97
CA ALA A 160 -9.92 -20.97 -5.37
C ALA A 160 -9.00 -22.19 -5.59
N ALA A 161 -8.00 -22.36 -4.71
CA ALA A 161 -7.11 -23.53 -4.76
C ALA A 161 -7.86 -24.85 -4.55
N GLU A 162 -8.89 -24.85 -3.69
CA GLU A 162 -9.76 -26.00 -3.48
C GLU A 162 -10.59 -26.35 -4.73
N VAL A 163 -11.14 -25.34 -5.41
CA VAL A 163 -11.86 -25.52 -6.68
C VAL A 163 -10.92 -26.13 -7.71
N ASP A 164 -9.71 -25.59 -7.89
CA ASP A 164 -8.73 -26.12 -8.85
C ASP A 164 -8.35 -27.58 -8.55
N ARG A 165 -8.21 -27.92 -7.26
CA ARG A 165 -7.93 -29.30 -6.81
C ARG A 165 -9.09 -30.24 -7.18
N LEU A 166 -10.31 -29.86 -6.84
CA LEU A 166 -11.50 -30.67 -7.11
C LEU A 166 -11.74 -30.83 -8.62
N ASP A 167 -11.49 -29.79 -9.42
CA ASP A 167 -11.60 -29.85 -10.88
C ASP A 167 -10.59 -30.84 -11.47
N ALA A 168 -9.36 -30.87 -10.93
CA ALA A 168 -8.34 -31.83 -11.34
C ALA A 168 -8.65 -33.28 -10.88
N GLU A 169 -9.31 -33.47 -9.75
CA GLU A 169 -9.80 -34.77 -9.30
C GLU A 169 -10.98 -35.26 -10.16
N LEU A 170 -11.93 -34.38 -10.48
CA LEU A 170 -13.05 -34.69 -11.34
C LEU A 170 -12.58 -35.14 -12.73
N ARG A 171 -11.68 -34.38 -13.37
CA ARG A 171 -11.12 -34.76 -14.68
C ARG A 171 -10.41 -36.12 -14.66
N ARG A 172 -9.73 -36.45 -13.56
CA ARG A 172 -9.09 -37.76 -13.37
C ARG A 172 -10.12 -38.87 -13.26
N ALA A 173 -11.14 -38.68 -12.42
CA ALA A 173 -12.22 -39.65 -12.25
C ALA A 173 -13.03 -39.86 -13.54
N GLU A 174 -13.25 -38.79 -14.33
CA GLU A 174 -13.90 -38.87 -15.63
C GLU A 174 -13.08 -39.70 -16.63
N ALA A 175 -11.76 -39.45 -16.72
CA ALA A 175 -10.87 -40.21 -17.58
C ALA A 175 -10.77 -41.71 -17.18
N GLU A 176 -10.67 -41.99 -15.87
CA GLU A 176 -10.71 -43.37 -15.36
C GLU A 176 -12.05 -44.05 -15.68
N GLY A 177 -13.17 -43.32 -15.55
CA GLY A 177 -14.50 -43.81 -15.91
C GLY A 177 -14.63 -44.13 -17.40
N GLU A 178 -14.05 -43.31 -18.28
CA GLU A 178 -13.98 -43.57 -19.72
C GLU A 178 -13.13 -44.81 -20.04
N GLU A 179 -11.96 -44.94 -19.41
CA GLU A 179 -11.09 -46.11 -19.58
C GLU A 179 -11.81 -47.41 -19.18
N LYS A 180 -12.48 -47.40 -18.02
CA LYS A 180 -13.24 -48.56 -17.53
C LYS A 180 -14.43 -48.91 -18.41
N ARG A 181 -15.14 -47.92 -18.96
CA ARG A 181 -16.18 -48.17 -19.97
C ARG A 181 -15.61 -48.81 -21.23
N ALA A 182 -14.52 -48.28 -21.76
CA ALA A 182 -13.86 -48.85 -22.94
C ALA A 182 -13.32 -50.27 -22.68
N GLU A 183 -12.81 -50.55 -21.47
CA GLU A 183 -12.38 -51.89 -21.05
C GLU A 183 -13.58 -52.86 -21.00
N ALA A 184 -14.68 -52.45 -20.39
CA ALA A 184 -15.90 -53.26 -20.32
C ALA A 184 -16.46 -53.57 -21.72
N GLU A 185 -16.47 -52.60 -22.63
CA GLU A 185 -16.89 -52.80 -24.03
C GLU A 185 -16.00 -53.81 -24.76
N ARG A 186 -14.67 -53.74 -24.59
CA ARG A 186 -13.73 -54.71 -25.16
C ARG A 186 -13.96 -56.12 -24.62
N VAL A 187 -14.14 -56.25 -23.30
CA VAL A 187 -14.40 -57.54 -22.66
C VAL A 187 -15.74 -58.13 -23.14
N ALA A 188 -16.79 -57.32 -23.21
CA ALA A 188 -18.10 -57.75 -23.71
C ALA A 188 -18.01 -58.23 -25.17
N ALA A 189 -17.30 -57.50 -26.03
CA ALA A 189 -17.09 -57.91 -27.42
C ALA A 189 -16.29 -59.23 -27.53
N SER A 190 -15.27 -59.43 -26.68
CA SER A 190 -14.51 -60.67 -26.64
C SER A 190 -15.37 -61.86 -26.21
N LEU A 191 -16.20 -61.70 -25.17
CA LEU A 191 -17.13 -62.74 -24.71
C LEU A 191 -18.13 -63.11 -25.81
N GLN A 192 -18.72 -62.12 -26.47
CA GLN A 192 -19.63 -62.37 -27.58
C GLN A 192 -18.96 -63.15 -28.73
N SER A 193 -17.69 -62.84 -29.03
CA SER A 193 -16.92 -63.58 -30.03
C SER A 193 -16.63 -65.02 -29.58
N SER A 194 -16.32 -65.24 -28.31
CA SER A 194 -16.11 -66.58 -27.75
C SER A 194 -17.40 -67.40 -27.78
N ASP A 195 -18.52 -66.83 -27.34
CA ASP A 195 -19.84 -67.49 -27.37
C ASP A 195 -20.23 -67.88 -28.81
N ALA A 196 -19.99 -67.00 -29.78
CA ALA A 196 -20.25 -67.29 -31.19
C ALA A 196 -19.34 -68.40 -31.74
N HIS A 197 -18.08 -68.46 -31.30
CA HIS A 197 -17.14 -69.53 -31.66
C HIS A 197 -17.56 -70.87 -31.06
N ASP A 198 -17.92 -70.90 -29.78
CA ASP A 198 -18.38 -72.10 -29.08
C ASP A 198 -19.66 -72.65 -29.71
N ALA A 199 -20.61 -71.77 -30.08
CA ALA A 199 -21.81 -72.16 -30.82
C ALA A 199 -21.48 -72.79 -32.18
N ALA A 200 -20.55 -72.19 -32.93
CA ALA A 200 -20.12 -72.74 -34.23
C ALA A 200 -19.44 -74.11 -34.09
N LEU A 201 -18.60 -74.30 -33.06
CA LEU A 201 -17.97 -75.58 -32.74
C LEU A 201 -19.00 -76.62 -32.32
N ALA A 202 -20.01 -76.24 -31.53
CA ALA A 202 -21.10 -77.13 -31.15
C ALA A 202 -21.92 -77.59 -32.36
N ASP A 203 -22.24 -76.66 -33.28
CA ASP A 203 -22.93 -76.96 -34.54
C ASP A 203 -22.07 -77.85 -35.46
N GLU A 204 -20.75 -77.64 -35.51
CA GLU A 204 -19.83 -78.50 -36.24
C GLU A 204 -19.75 -79.91 -35.64
N HIS A 205 -19.61 -80.01 -34.32
CA HIS A 205 -19.60 -81.29 -33.61
C HIS A 205 -20.91 -82.06 -33.83
N ALA A 206 -22.06 -81.38 -33.75
CA ALA A 206 -23.37 -81.98 -34.01
C ALA A 206 -23.49 -82.50 -35.45
N ARG A 207 -23.01 -81.74 -36.44
CA ARG A 207 -22.96 -82.17 -37.85
C ARG A 207 -22.08 -83.40 -38.04
N HIS A 208 -20.83 -83.36 -37.56
CA HIS A 208 -19.90 -84.50 -37.67
C HIS A 208 -20.44 -85.74 -36.96
N SER A 209 -21.08 -85.57 -35.80
CA SER A 209 -21.70 -86.68 -35.07
C SER A 209 -22.87 -87.29 -35.86
N ALA A 210 -23.70 -86.47 -36.49
CA ALA A 210 -24.79 -86.93 -37.34
C ALA A 210 -24.27 -87.64 -38.61
N ASP A 211 -23.24 -87.08 -39.26
CA ASP A 211 -22.59 -87.69 -40.43
C ASP A 211 -21.98 -89.05 -40.09
N LEU A 212 -21.30 -89.16 -38.93
CA LEU A 212 -20.76 -90.42 -38.43
C LEU A 212 -21.87 -91.44 -38.14
N ALA A 213 -22.96 -91.02 -37.48
CA ALA A 213 -24.10 -91.90 -37.21
C ALA A 213 -24.76 -92.40 -38.50
N ALA A 214 -24.98 -91.50 -39.48
CA ALA A 214 -25.52 -91.84 -40.79
C ALA A 214 -24.60 -92.79 -41.57
N ALA A 215 -23.28 -92.58 -41.47
CA ALA A 215 -22.31 -93.49 -42.07
C ALA A 215 -22.35 -94.87 -41.40
N CYS A 216 -22.37 -94.96 -40.07
CA CYS A 216 -22.43 -96.23 -39.34
C CYS A 216 -23.71 -97.04 -39.64
N GLY A 217 -24.84 -96.39 -39.91
CA GLY A 217 -26.10 -97.08 -40.21
C GLY A 217 -26.55 -98.00 -39.08
N ASP A 218 -27.05 -99.19 -39.40
CA ASP A 218 -27.44 -100.21 -38.41
C ASP A 218 -26.26 -101.10 -37.94
N ASP A 219 -25.04 -100.85 -38.43
CA ASP A 219 -23.89 -101.66 -38.09
C ASP A 219 -23.40 -101.35 -36.66
N PRO A 220 -23.32 -102.35 -35.76
CA PRO A 220 -23.01 -102.12 -34.35
C PRO A 220 -21.54 -101.76 -34.08
N SER A 221 -20.65 -101.93 -35.07
CA SER A 221 -19.25 -101.53 -35.01
C SER A 221 -18.65 -101.32 -36.40
N LEU A 222 -17.51 -100.62 -36.46
CA LEU A 222 -16.75 -100.45 -37.70
C LEU A 222 -16.33 -101.81 -38.29
N GLU A 223 -15.93 -102.76 -37.45
CA GLU A 223 -15.59 -104.13 -37.85
C GLU A 223 -16.80 -104.85 -38.46
N ALA A 224 -17.99 -104.72 -37.85
CA ALA A 224 -19.22 -105.32 -38.39
C ALA A 224 -19.60 -104.74 -39.75
N ARG A 225 -19.35 -103.43 -39.97
CA ARG A 225 -19.59 -102.76 -41.24
C ARG A 225 -18.60 -103.17 -42.33
N VAL A 226 -17.31 -103.26 -42.02
CA VAL A 226 -16.27 -103.74 -42.96
C VAL A 226 -16.60 -105.18 -43.37
N ASP A 227 -16.93 -106.04 -42.40
CA ASP A 227 -17.36 -107.41 -42.64
C ASP A 227 -18.61 -107.53 -43.54
N ARG A 228 -19.55 -106.58 -43.44
CA ARG A 228 -20.75 -106.54 -44.29
C ARG A 228 -20.42 -106.13 -45.72
N LEU A 229 -19.63 -105.06 -45.88
CA LEU A 229 -19.23 -104.55 -47.19
C LEU A 229 -18.27 -105.49 -47.94
N ASP A 230 -17.44 -106.26 -47.23
CA ASP A 230 -16.58 -107.30 -47.82
C ASP A 230 -17.36 -108.57 -48.25
N ARG A 231 -18.64 -108.68 -47.84
CA ARG A 231 -19.54 -109.81 -48.18
C ARG A 231 -20.62 -109.45 -49.21
N GLU A 232 -20.77 -108.18 -49.57
CA GLU A 232 -21.60 -107.68 -50.70
C GLU A 232 -20.79 -107.67 -52.00
#